data_AF-A0AAI9UHS2-F1
#
_entry.id   AF-A0AAI9UHS2-F1
#
_cell.length_a   1.000
_cell.length_b   1.000
_cell.length_c   1.000
_cell.angle_alpha   90.00
_cell.angle_beta   90.00
_cell.angle_gamma   90.00
#
_symmetry.space_group_name_H-M   'P 1'
#
loop_
_entity.id
_entity.type
_entity.pdbx_description
1 polymer ?
#
loop_
_entity_poly.entity_id
_entity_poly.type
_entity_poly.pdbx_seq_one_letter_code
_entity_poly.pdbx_strand_id
1 'polypeptide(L)'
;MPEIGNILPSGNEMEVVVRITQAETTPLGLDPRGMLKSGYLQLEGKLRLADPRENPESPGYQRFSTYRKELAIDLLKENGIMVGLAVFDKDYCGSNIPLYYLQVSRRVKEPSRWYGLLLEATSQPQEFRRVGFCRTEEYPLRDWFAHVAEEMITIV
;
A
#
# COMPACT_ATOMS: atom_id res chain seq x y z
N MET A 1 25.09 -11.34 -36.91
CA MET A 1 23.88 -11.55 -36.08
C MET A 1 24.25 -11.19 -34.65
N PRO A 2 23.65 -10.18 -34.02
CA PRO A 2 23.83 -9.98 -32.60
C PRO A 2 23.02 -11.04 -31.85
N GLU A 3 23.68 -11.70 -30.89
CA GLU A 3 23.05 -12.64 -29.97
C GLU A 3 22.01 -11.89 -29.13
N ILE A 4 20.74 -12.26 -29.30
CA ILE A 4 19.68 -11.87 -28.38
C ILE A 4 20.03 -12.59 -27.08
N GLY A 5 20.73 -11.88 -26.19
CA GLY A 5 21.01 -12.36 -24.86
C GLY A 5 19.70 -12.84 -24.23
N ASN A 6 19.72 -14.09 -23.75
CA ASN A 6 18.63 -14.69 -23.02
C ASN A 6 18.23 -13.79 -21.85
N ILE A 7 17.27 -12.89 -22.06
CA ILE A 7 16.53 -12.23 -20.98
C ILE A 7 15.67 -13.34 -20.39
N LEU A 8 16.21 -14.04 -19.39
CA LEU A 8 15.48 -15.05 -18.63
C LEU A 8 14.16 -14.42 -18.13
N PRO A 9 12.98 -14.95 -18.47
CA PRO A 9 11.69 -14.35 -18.09
C PRO A 9 11.35 -14.52 -16.59
N SER A 10 12.31 -14.92 -15.76
CA SER A 10 12.05 -15.52 -14.46
C SER A 10 12.13 -14.55 -13.27
N GLY A 11 11.86 -13.25 -13.46
CA GLY A 11 12.03 -12.22 -12.42
C GLY A 11 10.75 -11.57 -11.88
N ASN A 12 9.57 -11.92 -12.40
CA ASN A 12 8.32 -11.18 -12.14
C ASN A 12 7.24 -11.98 -11.41
N GLU A 13 7.56 -13.17 -10.88
CA GLU A 13 6.56 -13.94 -10.13
C GLU A 13 6.21 -13.22 -8.82
N MET A 14 4.91 -12.96 -8.67
CA MET A 14 4.32 -12.28 -7.53
C MET A 14 3.60 -13.29 -6.67
N GLU A 15 3.83 -13.23 -5.38
CA GLU A 15 3.09 -13.97 -4.36
C GLU A 15 2.12 -13.02 -3.67
N VAL A 16 0.85 -13.42 -3.56
CA VAL A 16 -0.15 -12.73 -2.74
C VAL A 16 0.01 -13.20 -1.30
N VAL A 17 0.12 -12.26 -0.36
CA VAL A 17 0.41 -12.53 1.07
C VAL A 17 -0.71 -12.08 2.00
N VAL A 18 -1.92 -11.96 1.45
CA VAL A 18 -3.16 -11.72 2.20
C VAL A 18 -4.15 -12.83 1.89
N ARG A 19 -4.99 -13.17 2.87
CA ARG A 19 -6.09 -14.11 2.69
C ARG A 19 -7.42 -13.39 2.86
N ILE A 20 -8.18 -13.24 1.78
CA ILE A 20 -9.54 -12.69 1.85
C ILE A 20 -10.45 -13.70 2.54
N THR A 21 -11.13 -13.28 3.61
CA THR A 21 -12.09 -14.11 4.36
C THR A 21 -13.53 -13.78 4.00
N GLN A 22 -13.82 -12.50 3.71
CA GLN A 22 -15.15 -12.04 3.36
C GLN A 22 -15.06 -10.81 2.46
N ALA A 23 -15.95 -10.72 1.48
CA ALA A 23 -16.10 -9.55 0.62
C ALA A 23 -17.57 -9.36 0.27
N GLU A 24 -18.13 -8.20 0.62
CA GLU A 24 -19.51 -7.88 0.27
C GLU A 24 -19.61 -6.46 -0.27
N THR A 25 -20.57 -6.26 -1.15
CA THR A 25 -20.93 -4.96 -1.69
C THR A 25 -22.42 -4.73 -1.54
N THR A 26 -22.83 -3.48 -1.36
CA THR A 26 -24.23 -3.09 -1.36
C THR A 26 -24.49 -2.05 -2.45
N PRO A 27 -25.48 -2.28 -3.35
CA PRO A 27 -26.22 -3.54 -3.49
C PRO A 27 -25.34 -4.71 -3.96
N LEU A 28 -25.83 -5.94 -3.77
CA LEU A 28 -25.21 -7.15 -4.31
C LEU A 28 -25.43 -7.16 -5.84
N GLY A 29 -24.37 -6.85 -6.58
CA GLY A 29 -24.42 -6.55 -8.01
C GLY A 29 -24.38 -5.05 -8.29
N LEU A 30 -24.00 -4.67 -9.52
CA LEU A 30 -24.17 -3.30 -9.98
C LEU A 30 -25.67 -2.99 -9.89
N ASP A 31 -26.05 -1.89 -9.22
CA ASP A 31 -27.44 -1.44 -9.34
C ASP A 31 -27.79 -1.27 -10.84
N PRO A 32 -29.07 -1.25 -11.25
CA PRO A 32 -29.42 -1.08 -12.67
C PRO A 32 -28.85 0.20 -13.33
N ARG A 33 -28.26 1.11 -12.54
CA ARG A 33 -27.59 2.35 -12.93
C ARG A 33 -26.06 2.29 -12.76
N GLY A 34 -25.48 1.16 -12.35
CA GLY A 34 -24.06 0.95 -12.08
C GLY A 34 -23.51 1.47 -10.74
N MET A 35 -24.33 1.95 -9.80
CA MET A 35 -23.85 2.63 -8.59
C MET A 35 -23.70 1.68 -7.38
N LEU A 36 -22.45 1.43 -7.00
CA LEU A 36 -22.10 0.84 -5.71
C LEU A 36 -22.29 1.89 -4.60
N LYS A 37 -22.97 1.52 -3.51
CA LYS A 37 -23.17 2.41 -2.35
C LYS A 37 -22.11 2.20 -1.29
N SER A 38 -21.79 0.95 -1.00
CA SER A 38 -20.77 0.58 -0.02
C SER A 38 -20.20 -0.80 -0.34
N GLY A 39 -19.05 -1.09 0.24
CA GLY A 39 -18.50 -2.44 0.27
C GLY A 39 -17.67 -2.60 1.52
N TYR A 40 -17.44 -3.84 1.91
CA TYR A 40 -16.45 -4.16 2.90
C TYR A 40 -15.64 -5.38 2.47
N LEU A 41 -14.37 -5.38 2.88
CA LEU A 41 -13.43 -6.45 2.63
C LEU A 41 -12.81 -6.84 3.96
N GLN A 42 -13.01 -8.09 4.38
CA GLN A 42 -12.31 -8.66 5.50
C GLN A 42 -11.21 -9.59 5.01
N LEU A 43 -10.01 -9.43 5.54
CA LEU A 43 -8.84 -10.20 5.18
C LEU A 43 -7.93 -10.47 6.38
N GLU A 44 -7.14 -11.52 6.30
CA GLU A 44 -5.98 -11.73 7.16
C GLU A 44 -4.71 -11.26 6.42
N GLY A 45 -3.87 -10.49 7.10
CA GLY A 45 -2.62 -9.99 6.53
C GLY A 45 -1.74 -9.29 7.55
N LYS A 46 -0.54 -8.89 7.11
CA LYS A 46 0.43 -8.20 7.96
C LYS A 46 0.28 -6.69 7.85
N LEU A 47 0.13 -6.04 8.99
CA LEU A 47 -0.06 -4.59 9.10
C LEU A 47 1.10 -3.94 9.85
N ARG A 48 1.64 -2.82 9.33
CA ARG A 48 2.62 -1.99 10.04
C ARG A 48 2.15 -0.56 10.16
N LEU A 49 2.55 0.10 11.25
CA LEU A 49 2.31 1.52 11.42
C LEU A 49 3.21 2.33 10.46
N ALA A 50 2.63 3.42 9.97
CA ALA A 50 3.26 4.41 9.12
C ALA A 50 3.45 5.73 9.86
N ASP A 51 4.47 6.49 9.46
CA ASP A 51 4.50 7.90 9.79
C ASP A 51 3.35 8.63 9.07
N PRO A 52 2.81 9.71 9.65
CA PRO A 52 1.81 10.55 9.00
C PRO A 52 2.32 11.10 7.66
N ARG A 53 1.38 11.38 6.76
CA ARG A 53 1.71 12.04 5.49
C ARG A 53 2.33 13.41 5.76
N GLU A 54 3.51 13.66 5.20
CA GLU A 54 4.17 14.96 5.33
C GLU A 54 3.42 16.04 4.56
N ASN A 55 3.33 17.24 5.14
CA ASN A 55 2.76 18.40 4.46
C ASN A 55 3.68 18.82 3.30
N PRO A 56 3.20 18.84 2.05
CA PRO A 56 3.99 19.27 0.89
C PRO A 56 4.54 20.70 0.98
N GLU A 57 3.92 21.56 1.79
CA GLU A 57 4.35 22.96 1.99
C GLU A 57 5.41 23.11 3.10
N SER A 58 5.74 22.03 3.82
CA SER A 58 6.72 22.11 4.91
C SER A 58 8.15 22.27 4.39
N PRO A 59 9.00 23.11 5.02
CA PRO A 59 10.36 23.40 4.55
C PRO A 59 11.29 22.19 4.40
N GLY A 60 10.99 21.09 5.10
CA GLY A 60 11.77 19.84 5.05
C GLY A 60 11.18 18.74 4.17
N TYR A 61 10.08 19.03 3.44
CA TYR A 61 9.40 18.03 2.63
C TYR A 61 10.29 17.55 1.48
N GLN A 62 10.42 16.23 1.35
CA GLN A 62 11.24 15.58 0.34
C GLN A 62 10.38 14.90 -0.72
N ARG A 63 10.70 15.14 -2.00
CA ARG A 63 10.09 14.46 -3.15
C ARG A 63 11.13 13.65 -3.91
N PHE A 64 10.67 12.57 -4.53
CA PHE A 64 11.45 11.91 -5.57
C PHE A 64 11.46 12.78 -6.83
N SER A 65 12.65 13.22 -7.24
CA SER A 65 12.86 14.05 -8.43
C SER A 65 12.46 13.37 -9.75
N THR A 66 12.44 12.03 -9.75
CA THR A 66 12.17 11.21 -10.95
C THR A 66 10.70 11.19 -11.36
N TYR A 67 9.76 11.49 -10.45
CA TYR A 67 8.33 11.42 -10.73
C TYR A 67 7.72 12.79 -11.04
N ARG A 68 6.72 12.82 -11.94
CA ARG A 68 5.99 14.05 -12.28
C ARG A 68 5.27 14.58 -11.05
N LYS A 69 5.25 15.91 -10.89
CA LYS A 69 4.59 16.61 -9.76
C LYS A 69 3.09 16.31 -9.63
N GLU A 70 2.45 15.87 -10.71
CA GLU A 70 1.03 15.55 -10.80
C GLU A 70 0.69 14.22 -10.10
N LEU A 71 1.68 13.35 -9.87
CA LEU A 71 1.47 12.11 -9.14
C LEU A 71 1.61 12.43 -7.66
N ALA A 72 0.60 12.11 -6.86
CA ALA A 72 0.61 12.22 -5.39
C ALA A 72 1.53 11.16 -4.76
N ILE A 73 2.79 11.11 -5.22
CA ILE A 73 3.83 10.18 -4.79
C ILE A 73 4.63 10.85 -3.69
N ASP A 74 4.51 10.32 -2.48
CA ASP A 74 5.23 10.77 -1.29
C ASP A 74 6.15 9.67 -0.77
N LEU A 75 7.17 10.07 0.00
CA LEU A 75 8.00 9.13 0.72
C LEU A 75 7.18 8.43 1.80
N LEU A 76 7.35 7.11 1.84
CA LEU A 76 6.83 6.26 2.88
C LEU A 76 7.85 6.15 4.00
N LYS A 77 7.47 6.44 5.24
CA LYS A 77 8.38 6.42 6.38
C LYS A 77 7.80 5.67 7.57
N GLU A 78 8.69 5.10 8.37
CA GLU A 78 8.40 4.57 9.69
C GLU A 78 9.50 5.03 10.65
N ASN A 79 9.12 5.75 11.71
CA ASN A 79 10.05 6.35 12.67
C ASN A 79 11.10 7.25 11.98
N GLY A 80 10.70 8.01 10.95
CA GLY A 80 11.54 8.89 10.16
C GLY A 80 12.42 8.19 9.11
N ILE A 81 12.43 6.85 9.08
CA ILE A 81 13.22 6.06 8.13
C ILE A 81 12.39 5.79 6.88
N MET A 82 12.93 6.09 5.70
CA MET A 82 12.28 5.80 4.43
C MET A 82 12.21 4.29 4.19
N VAL A 83 11.01 3.78 3.96
CA VAL A 83 10.71 2.35 3.73
C VAL A 83 10.10 2.09 2.35
N GLY A 84 9.71 3.15 1.62
CA GLY A 84 9.12 3.02 0.29
C GLY A 84 8.52 4.31 -0.24
N LEU A 85 7.54 4.15 -1.13
CA LEU A 85 6.71 5.21 -1.69
C LEU A 85 5.23 4.93 -1.43
N ALA A 86 4.46 5.99 -1.21
CA ALA A 86 3.00 5.96 -1.23
C ALA A 86 2.47 6.76 -2.42
N VAL A 87 1.39 6.26 -3.01
CA VAL A 87 0.55 6.99 -3.96
C VAL A 87 -0.80 7.20 -3.28
N PHE A 88 -1.11 8.45 -2.94
CA PHE A 88 -2.37 8.79 -2.27
C PHE A 88 -3.49 8.98 -3.30
N ASP A 89 -4.70 8.56 -2.93
CA ASP A 89 -5.88 8.73 -3.80
C ASP A 89 -6.35 10.19 -3.91
N LYS A 90 -5.99 11.00 -2.91
CA LYS A 90 -6.43 12.38 -2.75
C LYS A 90 -5.24 13.28 -2.41
N ASP A 91 -5.43 14.57 -2.66
CA ASP A 91 -4.49 15.60 -2.25
C ASP A 91 -4.36 15.69 -0.73
N TYR A 92 -3.26 16.30 -0.28
CA TYR A 92 -2.99 16.48 1.14
C TYR A 92 -4.09 17.32 1.80
N CYS A 93 -4.67 16.81 2.89
CA CYS A 93 -5.76 17.46 3.62
C CYS A 93 -5.50 17.64 5.13
N GLY A 94 -4.26 17.42 5.60
CA GLY A 94 -3.88 17.70 6.99
C GLY A 94 -4.47 16.73 8.03
N SER A 95 -4.47 15.43 7.74
CA SER A 95 -4.96 14.39 8.66
C SER A 95 -3.90 14.00 9.69
N ASN A 96 -4.30 13.95 10.97
CA ASN A 96 -3.50 13.35 12.06
C ASN A 96 -3.87 11.88 12.31
N ILE A 97 -4.68 11.28 11.43
CA ILE A 97 -5.10 9.89 11.57
C ILE A 97 -3.88 8.99 11.33
N PRO A 98 -3.62 8.00 12.21
CA PRO A 98 -2.53 7.05 12.00
C PRO A 98 -2.71 6.30 10.68
N LEU A 99 -1.61 6.24 9.93
CA LEU A 99 -1.55 5.51 8.68
C LEU A 99 -0.99 4.10 8.94
N TYR A 100 -1.42 3.14 8.12
CA TYR A 100 -0.99 1.75 8.21
C TYR A 100 -0.69 1.18 6.83
N TYR A 101 0.27 0.26 6.79
CA TYR A 101 0.68 -0.46 5.61
C TYR A 101 0.23 -1.91 5.68
N LEU A 102 -0.62 -2.29 4.74
CA LEU A 102 -0.98 -3.68 4.53
C LEU A 102 -0.12 -4.27 3.42
N GLN A 103 0.70 -5.27 3.73
CA GLN A 103 1.42 -6.02 2.71
C GLN A 103 0.43 -6.88 1.92
N VAL A 104 0.28 -6.65 0.61
CA VAL A 104 -0.66 -7.41 -0.24
C VAL A 104 0.06 -8.44 -1.09
N SER A 105 1.20 -8.07 -1.65
CA SER A 105 1.99 -8.96 -2.49
C SER A 105 3.48 -8.66 -2.42
N ARG A 106 4.29 -9.63 -2.82
CA ARG A 106 5.75 -9.50 -2.92
C ARG A 106 6.30 -10.26 -4.12
N ARG A 107 7.49 -9.87 -4.59
CA ARG A 107 8.24 -10.67 -5.56
C ARG A 107 8.83 -11.89 -4.89
N VAL A 108 8.60 -13.08 -5.46
CA VAL A 108 9.09 -14.35 -4.89
C VAL A 108 10.61 -14.36 -4.76
N LYS A 109 11.32 -13.88 -5.79
CA LYS A 109 12.80 -13.86 -5.84
C LYS A 109 13.43 -12.62 -5.21
N GLU A 110 12.62 -11.61 -4.91
CA GLU A 110 13.04 -10.37 -4.27
C GLU A 110 12.03 -10.04 -3.16
N PRO A 111 11.99 -10.77 -2.03
CA PRO A 111 10.95 -10.60 -0.99
C PRO A 111 10.91 -9.20 -0.39
N SER A 112 12.02 -8.50 -0.53
CA SER A 112 12.23 -7.11 -0.15
C SER A 112 11.47 -6.12 -1.05
N ARG A 113 11.01 -6.56 -2.22
CA ARG A 113 10.13 -5.82 -3.12
C ARG A 113 8.69 -6.26 -2.92
N TRP A 114 7.94 -5.44 -2.21
CA TRP A 114 6.53 -5.69 -1.92
C TRP A 114 5.64 -4.51 -2.34
N TYR A 115 4.36 -4.82 -2.47
CA TYR A 115 3.29 -3.89 -2.83
C TYR A 115 2.16 -4.06 -1.83
N GLY A 116 1.54 -2.95 -1.48
CA GLY A 116 0.57 -2.91 -0.42
C GLY A 116 -0.49 -1.83 -0.60
N LEU A 117 -1.39 -1.80 0.38
CA LEU A 117 -2.36 -0.74 0.53
C LEU A 117 -1.91 0.20 1.64
N LEU A 118 -2.21 1.49 1.44
CA LEU A 118 -2.15 2.48 2.49
C LEU A 118 -3.53 2.64 3.11
N LEU A 119 -3.59 2.51 4.42
CA LEU A 119 -4.81 2.45 5.20
C LEU A 119 -4.82 3.55 6.27
N GLU A 120 -5.96 4.20 6.48
CA GLU A 120 -6.22 5.08 7.63
C GLU A 120 -7.11 4.32 8.62
N ALA A 121 -6.78 4.38 9.92
CA ALA A 121 -7.66 3.80 10.94
C ALA A 121 -9.00 4.56 11.00
N THR A 122 -10.08 3.82 11.24
CA THR A 122 -11.38 4.43 11.59
C THR A 122 -11.54 4.53 13.11
N SER A 123 -12.74 4.86 13.58
CA SER A 123 -13.07 4.82 15.01
C SER A 123 -13.27 3.39 15.55
N GLN A 124 -13.34 2.38 14.68
CA GLN A 124 -13.53 0.99 15.07
C GLN A 124 -12.19 0.24 15.09
N PRO A 125 -11.94 -0.64 16.08
CA PRO A 125 -10.73 -1.45 16.12
C PRO A 125 -10.62 -2.35 14.88
N GLN A 126 -9.42 -2.43 14.30
CA GLN A 126 -9.13 -3.23 13.12
C GLN A 126 -10.00 -2.93 11.89
N GLU A 127 -10.61 -1.75 11.85
CA GLU A 127 -11.31 -1.23 10.70
C GLU A 127 -10.53 -0.05 10.11
N PHE A 128 -10.40 -0.06 8.78
CA PHE A 128 -9.56 0.87 8.06
C PHE A 128 -10.24 1.35 6.80
N ARG A 129 -9.89 2.55 6.37
CA ARG A 129 -10.25 3.10 5.06
C ARG A 129 -9.02 3.09 4.16
N ARG A 130 -9.16 2.60 2.92
CA ARG A 130 -8.08 2.69 1.94
C ARG A 130 -7.90 4.14 1.48
N VAL A 131 -6.66 4.62 1.52
CA VAL A 131 -6.30 5.99 1.11
C VAL A 131 -5.22 6.05 0.05
N GLY A 132 -4.69 4.90 -0.37
CA GLY A 132 -3.69 4.83 -1.41
C GLY A 132 -3.09 3.45 -1.59
N PHE A 133 -2.01 3.43 -2.35
CA PHE A 133 -1.18 2.26 -2.61
C PHE A 133 0.24 2.57 -2.16
N CYS A 134 0.98 1.53 -1.76
CA CYS A 134 2.37 1.69 -1.40
C CYS A 134 3.24 0.58 -1.98
N ARG A 135 4.52 0.88 -2.14
CA ARG A 135 5.54 -0.08 -2.56
C ARG A 135 6.89 0.30 -1.99
N THR A 136 7.81 -0.64 -1.92
CA THR A 136 9.23 -0.34 -1.68
C THR A 136 9.90 0.24 -2.92
N GLU A 137 10.87 1.13 -2.73
CA GLU A 137 11.86 1.52 -3.75
C GLU A 137 13.26 1.05 -3.38
N GLU A 138 14.15 1.07 -4.38
CA GLU A 138 15.54 0.57 -4.53
C GLU A 138 16.47 0.29 -3.32
N TYR A 139 16.11 0.60 -2.08
CA TYR A 139 16.82 0.20 -0.87
C TYR A 139 15.85 -0.38 0.16
N PRO A 140 15.65 -1.70 0.18
CA PRO A 140 14.79 -2.28 1.19
C PRO A 140 15.57 -2.55 2.49
N LEU A 141 14.97 -2.16 3.61
CA LEU A 141 15.02 -2.99 4.79
C LEU A 141 14.48 -4.36 4.37
N ARG A 142 15.39 -5.31 4.09
CA ARG A 142 15.00 -6.71 3.87
C ARG A 142 14.17 -7.13 5.08
N ASP A 143 13.11 -7.90 4.82
CA ASP A 143 12.34 -8.52 5.90
C ASP A 143 11.54 -7.56 6.79
N TRP A 144 11.18 -6.37 6.30
CA TRP A 144 10.38 -5.40 7.06
C TRP A 144 9.06 -5.98 7.61
N PHE A 145 8.44 -6.94 6.92
CA PHE A 145 7.25 -7.66 7.39
C PHE A 145 7.55 -9.05 8.00
N ALA A 146 8.80 -9.50 8.10
CA ALA A 146 9.10 -10.88 8.47
C ALA A 146 8.64 -11.24 9.89
N HIS A 147 8.80 -10.31 10.84
CA HIS A 147 8.42 -10.50 12.25
C HIS A 147 7.04 -9.92 12.62
N VAL A 148 6.31 -9.44 11.62
CA VAL A 148 4.96 -8.89 11.83
C VAL A 148 3.97 -10.05 11.82
N ALA A 149 3.15 -10.12 12.88
CA ALA A 149 2.07 -11.08 12.96
C ALA A 149 0.98 -10.76 11.94
N GLU A 150 0.28 -11.80 11.49
CA GLU A 150 -0.93 -11.62 10.71
C GLU A 150 -2.09 -11.26 11.65
N GLU A 151 -2.94 -10.35 11.21
CA GLU A 151 -4.11 -9.91 11.93
C GLU A 151 -5.34 -9.88 11.01
N MET A 152 -6.52 -9.97 11.61
CA MET A 152 -7.78 -9.77 10.91
C MET A 152 -8.05 -8.28 10.72
N ILE A 153 -8.20 -7.87 9.47
CA ILE A 153 -8.32 -6.48 9.02
C ILE A 153 -9.63 -6.34 8.27
N THR A 154 -10.37 -5.27 8.57
CA THR A 154 -11.59 -4.88 7.85
C THR A 154 -11.33 -3.58 7.10
N ILE A 155 -11.58 -3.58 5.79
CA ILE A 155 -11.47 -2.40 4.93
C ILE A 155 -12.88 -1.98 4.50
N VAL A 156 -13.21 -0.71 4.73
CA VAL A 156 -14.53 -0.09 4.45
C VAL A 156 -14.46 1.14 3.55
#